data_AF-A0A8B4UVT0-F1
#
_entry.id   AF-A0A8B4UVT0-F1
#
_cell.length_a   1.000
_cell.length_b   1.000
_cell.length_c   1.000
_cell.angle_alpha   90.00
_cell.angle_beta   90.00
_cell.angle_gamma   90.00
#
_symmetry.space_group_name_H-M   'P 1'
#
loop_
_entity.id
_entity.type
_entity.pdbx_description
1 polymer ?
#
loop_
_entity_poly.entity_id
_entity_poly.type
_entity_poly.pdbx_seq_one_letter_code
_entity_poly.pdbx_strand_id
1 'polypeptide(L)'
;MSSDEKIAILEDRIKKIEGVTTHLLIRSELTMCIVSAMIGADVISRDGVKEMINKIDLSEFQAPAITEAERKIILQLVDRVEVV
;
A
#
# COMPACT_ATOMS: atom_id res chain seq x y z
N MET A 1 -11.81 28.94 -21.29
CA MET A 1 -11.95 28.40 -19.94
C MET A 1 -11.45 29.44 -18.95
N SER A 2 -12.35 29.90 -18.08
CA SER A 2 -12.06 30.88 -17.02
C SER A 2 -11.05 30.30 -16.01
N SER A 3 -10.37 31.18 -15.29
CA SER A 3 -9.57 30.78 -14.13
C SER A 3 -10.40 30.05 -13.08
N ASP A 4 -11.65 30.48 -12.87
CA ASP A 4 -12.55 29.85 -11.89
C ASP A 4 -12.97 28.43 -12.30
N GLU A 5 -13.20 28.21 -13.60
CA GLU A 5 -13.47 26.87 -14.15
C GLU A 5 -12.24 25.95 -14.01
N LYS A 6 -11.03 26.49 -14.20
CA LYS A 6 -9.78 25.73 -13.97
C LYS A 6 -9.61 25.35 -12.50
N ILE A 7 -9.91 26.27 -11.58
CA ILE A 7 -9.81 26.03 -10.14
C ILE A 7 -10.80 24.93 -9.73
N ALA A 8 -12.07 25.03 -10.14
CA ALA A 8 -13.08 24.02 -9.83
C ALA A 8 -12.70 22.61 -10.33
N ILE A 9 -12.14 22.50 -11.54
CA ILE A 9 -11.65 21.21 -12.08
C ILE A 9 -10.49 20.66 -11.24
N LEU A 10 -9.57 21.52 -10.80
CA LEU A 10 -8.44 21.08 -9.97
C LEU A 10 -8.90 20.62 -8.59
N GLU A 11 -9.84 21.33 -7.96
CA GLU A 11 -10.42 20.95 -6.68
C GLU A 11 -11.13 19.59 -6.75
N ASP A 12 -11.90 19.34 -7.81
CA ASP A 12 -12.55 18.04 -8.01
C ASP A 12 -11.53 16.91 -8.20
N ARG A 13 -10.47 17.17 -8.99
CA ARG A 13 -9.38 16.21 -9.18
C ARG A 13 -8.63 15.91 -7.89
N ILE A 14 -8.38 16.93 -7.05
CA ILE A 14 -7.74 16.77 -5.74
C ILE A 14 -8.62 15.89 -4.85
N LYS A 15 -9.91 16.21 -4.70
CA LYS A 15 -10.84 15.41 -3.90
C LYS A 15 -10.89 13.96 -4.34
N LYS A 16 -10.87 13.73 -5.66
CA LYS A 16 -10.81 12.37 -6.21
C LYS A 16 -9.52 11.64 -5.85
N ILE A 17 -8.37 12.31 -5.96
CA ILE A 17 -7.06 11.74 -5.58
C ILE A 17 -7.01 11.46 -4.07
N GLU A 18 -7.51 12.37 -3.24
CA GLU A 18 -7.62 12.17 -1.79
C GLU A 18 -8.48 10.95 -1.46
N GLY A 19 -9.66 10.83 -2.07
CA GLY A 19 -10.54 9.68 -1.88
C GLY A 19 -9.89 8.35 -2.27
N VAL A 20 -9.18 8.31 -3.41
CA VAL A 20 -8.42 7.12 -3.84
C VAL A 20 -7.31 6.79 -2.84
N THR A 21 -6.59 7.81 -2.35
CA THR A 21 -5.48 7.64 -1.41
C THR A 21 -5.99 7.10 -0.07
N THR A 22 -7.08 7.66 0.47
CA THR A 22 -7.71 7.18 1.70
C THR A 22 -8.18 5.73 1.56
N HIS A 23 -8.83 5.39 0.44
CA HIS A 23 -9.26 4.01 0.19
C HIS A 23 -8.08 3.03 0.15
N LEU A 24 -6.97 3.39 -0.51
CA LEU A 24 -5.77 2.56 -0.54
C LEU A 24 -5.14 2.38 0.84
N LEU A 25 -5.09 3.44 1.65
CA LEU A 25 -4.58 3.37 3.02
C LEU A 25 -5.39 2.39 3.87
N ILE A 26 -6.73 2.51 3.86
CA ILE A 26 -7.62 1.60 4.60
C ILE A 26 -7.39 0.14 4.15
N ARG A 27 -7.28 -0.09 2.84
CA ARG A 27 -7.06 -1.45 2.31
C ARG A 27 -5.71 -2.02 2.77
N SER A 28 -4.66 -1.20 2.80
CA SER A 28 -3.33 -1.62 3.27
C SER A 28 -3.34 -2.03 4.75
N GLU A 29 -3.98 -1.22 5.61
CA GLU A 29 -4.12 -1.54 7.05
C GLU A 29 -4.87 -2.86 7.26
N LEU A 30 -6.02 -3.04 6.60
CA LEU A 30 -6.80 -4.29 6.70
C LEU A 30 -6.02 -5.50 6.20
N THR A 31 -5.25 -5.34 5.12
CA THR A 31 -4.40 -6.42 4.58
C THR A 31 -3.32 -6.80 5.60
N MET A 32 -2.68 -5.82 6.24
CA MET A 32 -1.68 -6.08 7.27
C MET A 32 -2.29 -6.78 8.48
N CYS A 33 -3.49 -6.40 8.94
CA CYS A 33 -4.19 -7.12 10.00
C CYS A 33 -4.42 -8.60 9.67
N ILE A 34 -4.83 -8.91 8.42
CA ILE A 34 -5.04 -10.28 7.97
C ILE A 34 -3.72 -11.06 7.96
N VAL A 35 -2.66 -10.48 7.39
CA VAL A 35 -1.32 -11.09 7.39
C VAL A 35 -0.85 -11.36 8.81
N SER A 36 -1.06 -10.39 9.73
CA SER A 36 -0.75 -10.56 11.15
C SER A 36 -1.46 -11.74 11.78
N ALA A 37 -2.77 -11.87 11.56
CA ALA A 37 -3.56 -12.98 12.08
C ALA A 37 -3.12 -14.33 11.49
N MET A 38 -2.75 -14.39 10.20
CA MET A 38 -2.29 -15.61 9.56
C MET A 38 -0.91 -16.05 10.07
N ILE A 39 0.00 -15.11 10.33
CA ILE A 39 1.28 -15.39 11.01
C ILE A 39 1.01 -15.82 12.46
N GLY A 40 0.08 -15.14 13.14
CA GLY A 40 -0.46 -15.47 14.46
C GLY A 40 -0.88 -16.92 14.61
N ALA A 41 -1.68 -17.38 13.65
CA ALA A 41 -2.24 -18.72 13.59
C ALA A 41 -1.31 -19.77 12.97
N ASP A 42 -0.03 -19.43 12.70
CA ASP A 42 0.97 -20.29 12.07
C ASP A 42 0.55 -20.83 10.68
N VAL A 43 -0.34 -20.12 9.98
CA VAL A 43 -0.82 -20.47 8.64
C VAL A 43 0.22 -20.13 7.58
N ILE A 44 0.96 -19.04 7.80
CA ILE A 44 2.07 -18.60 6.94
C ILE A 44 3.24 -18.15 7.81
N SER A 45 4.46 -18.43 7.38
CA SER A 45 5.65 -17.94 8.07
C SER A 45 5.94 -16.48 7.69
N ARG A 46 6.40 -15.70 8.66
CA ARG A 46 6.83 -14.30 8.44
C ARG A 46 7.90 -14.21 7.35
N ASP A 47 8.87 -15.11 7.37
CA ASP A 47 9.96 -15.13 6.38
C ASP A 47 9.45 -15.44 4.98
N GLY A 48 8.47 -16.34 4.85
CA GLY A 48 7.84 -16.63 3.56
C GLY A 48 7.12 -15.41 2.97
N VAL A 49 6.46 -14.61 3.82
CA VAL A 49 5.83 -13.35 3.40
C VAL A 49 6.90 -12.36 2.91
N LYS A 50 8.01 -12.20 3.63
CA LYS A 50 9.12 -11.32 3.21
C LYS A 50 9.76 -11.78 1.90
N GLU A 51 9.94 -13.07 1.72
CA GLU A 51 10.47 -13.64 0.47
C GLU A 51 9.54 -13.36 -0.71
N MET A 52 8.22 -13.55 -0.53
CA MET A 52 7.22 -13.21 -1.53
C MET A 52 7.26 -11.71 -1.89
N ILE A 53 7.32 -10.83 -0.88
CA ILE A 53 7.45 -9.39 -1.09
C ILE A 53 8.73 -9.03 -1.82
N ASN A 54 9.85 -9.74 -1.61
CA ASN A 54 11.09 -9.47 -2.34
C ASN A 54 11.07 -9.96 -3.79
N LYS A 55 10.25 -10.97 -4.09
CA LYS A 55 10.17 -11.60 -5.41
C LYS A 55 9.04 -11.05 -6.30
N ILE A 56 8.11 -10.28 -5.75
CA ILE A 56 7.00 -9.74 -6.53
C ILE A 56 7.52 -8.79 -7.62
N ASP A 57 7.09 -9.08 -8.86
CA ASP A 57 7.33 -8.22 -10.01
C ASP A 57 6.30 -7.09 -10.00
N LEU A 58 6.81 -5.86 -10.01
CA LEU A 58 6.03 -4.63 -9.98
C LEU A 58 6.37 -3.73 -11.18
N SER A 59 7.00 -4.30 -12.20
CA SER A 59 7.40 -3.59 -13.42
C SER A 59 6.21 -2.96 -14.16
N GLU A 60 5.01 -3.55 -14.03
CA GLU A 60 3.76 -3.03 -14.61
C GLU A 60 3.40 -1.62 -14.12
N PHE A 61 3.84 -1.21 -12.93
CA PHE A 61 3.56 0.12 -12.38
C PHE A 61 4.44 1.22 -12.99
N GLN A 62 5.48 0.87 -13.74
CA GLN A 62 6.39 1.82 -14.43
C GLN A 62 6.97 2.91 -13.51
N ALA A 63 7.09 2.63 -12.21
CA ALA A 63 7.54 3.57 -11.19
C ALA A 63 8.57 2.91 -10.25
N PRO A 64 9.79 2.60 -10.74
CA PRO A 64 10.75 1.76 -10.02
C PRO A 64 11.19 2.36 -8.67
N ALA A 65 11.39 3.68 -8.59
CA ALA A 65 11.76 4.34 -7.34
C ALA A 65 10.65 4.26 -6.26
N ILE A 66 9.39 4.43 -6.68
CA ILE A 66 8.22 4.32 -5.78
C ILE A 66 8.06 2.88 -5.34
N THR A 67 8.13 1.96 -6.29
CA THR A 67 8.04 0.51 -6.07
C THR A 67 9.06 0.02 -5.03
N GLU A 68 10.30 0.48 -5.13
CA GLU A 68 11.36 0.11 -4.19
C GLU A 68 11.11 0.69 -2.79
N ALA A 69 10.66 1.95 -2.72
CA ALA A 69 10.30 2.58 -1.45
C ALA A 69 9.13 1.84 -0.76
N GLU A 70 8.09 1.51 -1.51
CA GLU A 70 6.93 0.75 -1.02
C GLU A 70 7.34 -0.64 -0.54
N ARG A 71 8.19 -1.36 -1.30
CA ARG A 71 8.71 -2.67 -0.88
C ARG A 71 9.42 -2.58 0.47
N LYS A 72 10.26 -1.56 0.65
CA LYS A 72 10.96 -1.32 1.93
C LYS A 72 9.99 -1.03 3.08
N ILE A 73 8.97 -0.21 2.85
CA ILE A 73 7.95 0.12 3.86
C ILE A 73 7.18 -1.14 4.26
N ILE A 74 6.69 -1.93 3.29
CA ILE A 74 5.92 -3.14 3.57
C ILE A 74 6.78 -4.16 4.34
N LEU A 75 8.05 -4.35 3.98
CA LEU A 75 8.94 -5.24 4.74
C LEU A 75 9.10 -4.79 6.19
N GLN A 76 9.22 -3.48 6.44
CA GLN A 76 9.26 -2.93 7.79
C GLN A 76 7.94 -3.16 8.55
N LEU A 77 6.80 -3.08 7.87
CA LEU A 77 5.50 -3.34 8.48
C LEU A 77 5.32 -4.82 8.85
N VAL A 78 5.77 -5.75 7.99
CA VAL A 78 5.77 -7.19 8.29
C VAL A 78 6.60 -7.51 9.53
N ASP A 79 7.72 -6.83 9.73
CA ASP A 79 8.55 -7.01 10.94
C ASP A 79 7.86 -6.49 12.21
N ARG A 80 6.94 -5.53 12.09
CA ARG A 80 6.19 -4.94 13.20
C ARG A 80 4.89 -5.68 13.54
N VAL A 81 4.54 -6.72 12.78
CA VAL A 81 3.40 -7.57 13.08
C VAL A 81 3.56 -8.18 14.47
N GLU A 82 2.65 -7.86 15.38
CA GLU A 82 2.52 -8.56 16.65
C GLU A 82 1.66 -9.82 16.42
N VAL A 83 2.24 -10.96 16.77
CA VAL A 83 1.61 -12.27 16.74
C VAL A 83 0.85 -12.37 18.05
N VAL A 84 -0.48 -12.23 18.00
CA VAL A 84 -1.37 -12.30 19.19
C VAL A 84 -1.78 -13.73 19.46
#